data_AF-A0A957J1X3-F1
#
_entry.id   AF-A0A957J1X3-F1
#
_cell.length_a   1.000
_cell.length_b   1.000
_cell.length_c   1.000
_cell.angle_alpha   90.00
_cell.angle_beta   90.00
_cell.angle_gamma   90.00
#
_symmetry.space_group_name_H-M   'P 1'
#
loop_
_entity.id
_entity.type
_entity.pdbx_description
1 polymer ?
#
loop_
_entity_poly.entity_id
_entity_poly.type
_entity_poly.pdbx_seq_one_letter_code
_entity_poly.pdbx_strand_id
1 'polypeptide(L)'
;MKLPLLWLLILLVTAVFLPDRVWNTMLVGFGGMFLIAYIWARSLAKGLHASRQLRFGWVAVGDRLEEQFEISNQSTWPASWVEVVDQSNVPGYQANIVRSVGQMQVDQWRQRAICQQRGQFHLGPWAIRSSD
;
A
#
# COMPACT_ATOMS: atom_id res chain seq x y z
N MET A 1 -26.92 -5.94 13.08
CA MET A 1 -25.65 -5.99 13.85
C MET A 1 -24.95 -4.62 13.99
N LYS A 2 -25.67 -3.48 14.13
CA LYS A 2 -25.06 -2.14 14.31
C LYS A 2 -25.29 -1.53 15.71
N LEU A 3 -26.20 -2.11 16.49
CA LEU A 3 -26.51 -1.70 17.86
C LEU A 3 -25.32 -1.73 18.84
N PRO A 4 -24.44 -2.75 18.88
CA PRO A 4 -23.33 -2.75 19.84
C PRO A 4 -22.28 -1.67 19.53
N LEU A 5 -22.13 -1.31 18.26
CA LEU A 5 -21.21 -0.26 17.81
C LEU A 5 -21.69 1.13 18.29
N LEU A 6 -22.99 1.39 18.21
CA LEU A 6 -23.59 2.63 18.70
C LEU A 6 -23.43 2.80 20.21
N TRP A 7 -23.62 1.74 20.99
CA TRP A 7 -23.42 1.76 22.45
C TRP A 7 -21.97 1.99 22.85
N LEU A 8 -21.01 1.37 22.16
CA LEU A 8 -19.59 1.63 22.35
C LEU A 8 -19.24 3.10 22.08
N LEU A 9 -19.79 3.66 21.00
CA LEU A 9 -19.56 5.05 20.61
C LEU A 9 -20.13 6.02 21.65
N ILE A 10 -21.33 5.75 22.16
CA ILE A 10 -21.97 6.51 23.25
C ILE A 10 -21.12 6.46 24.53
N LEU A 11 -20.64 5.28 24.93
CA LEU A 11 -19.79 5.13 26.12
C LEU A 11 -18.47 5.92 25.99
N LEU A 12 -17.85 5.86 24.82
CA LEU A 12 -16.64 6.62 24.48
C LEU A 12 -16.87 8.13 24.60
N VAL A 13 -17.98 8.62 24.04
CA VAL A 13 -18.37 10.03 24.12
C VAL A 13 -18.62 10.43 25.57
N THR A 14 -19.39 9.64 26.34
CA THR A 14 -19.64 9.97 27.76
C THR A 14 -18.37 10.01 28.60
N ALA A 15 -17.39 9.13 28.32
CA ALA A 15 -16.10 9.12 29.02
C ALA A 15 -15.24 10.35 28.70
N VAL A 16 -15.44 10.98 27.53
CA VAL A 16 -14.76 12.21 27.14
C VAL A 16 -15.37 13.44 27.80
N PHE A 17 -16.70 13.48 27.95
CA PHE A 17 -17.43 14.66 28.44
C PHE A 17 -17.62 14.75 29.96
N LEU A 18 -17.41 13.67 30.73
CA LEU A 18 -17.47 13.67 32.19
C LEU A 18 -16.07 13.98 32.78
N PRO A 19 -15.81 15.20 33.30
CA PRO A 19 -14.46 15.73 33.55
C PRO A 19 -13.71 15.17 34.77
N ASP A 20 -14.27 14.23 35.53
CA ASP A 20 -13.76 13.88 36.86
C ASP A 20 -12.35 13.27 36.89
N ARG A 21 -11.80 12.78 35.77
CA ARG A 21 -10.41 12.30 35.71
C ARG A 21 -9.80 12.53 34.33
N VAL A 22 -9.01 13.59 34.18
CA VAL A 22 -8.14 13.88 33.01
C VAL A 22 -7.42 12.63 32.51
N TRP A 23 -6.98 11.75 33.42
CA TRP A 23 -6.37 10.46 33.12
C TRP A 23 -7.26 9.52 32.29
N ASN A 24 -8.56 9.45 32.57
CA ASN A 24 -9.49 8.63 31.80
C ASN A 24 -9.69 9.19 30.39
N THR A 25 -9.82 10.51 30.27
CA THR A 25 -9.95 11.20 28.99
C THR A 25 -8.70 11.00 28.11
N MET A 26 -7.50 11.11 28.69
CA MET A 26 -6.24 10.84 27.98
C MET A 26 -6.12 9.37 27.57
N LEU A 27 -6.47 8.43 28.45
CA LEU A 27 -6.38 6.99 28.16
C LEU A 27 -7.35 6.59 27.05
N VAL A 28 -8.59 7.09 27.10
CA VAL A 28 -9.60 6.86 26.06
C VAL A 28 -9.23 7.55 24.75
N GLY A 29 -8.70 8.78 24.79
CA GLY A 29 -8.24 9.51 23.62
C GLY A 29 -7.09 8.81 22.90
N PHE A 30 -6.02 8.46 23.63
CA PHE A 30 -4.89 7.72 23.07
C PHE A 30 -5.29 6.32 22.63
N GLY A 31 -6.07 5.59 23.44
CA GLY A 31 -6.56 4.26 23.10
C GLY A 31 -7.40 4.27 21.82
N GLY A 32 -8.29 5.26 21.68
CA GLY A 32 -9.07 5.48 20.46
C GLY A 32 -8.20 5.80 19.26
N MET A 33 -7.21 6.70 19.41
CA MET A 33 -6.27 7.06 18.35
C MET A 33 -5.46 5.84 17.88
N PHE A 34 -4.91 5.04 18.81
CA PHE A 34 -4.19 3.82 18.48
C PHE A 34 -5.10 2.76 17.85
N LEU A 35 -6.34 2.61 18.32
CA LEU A 35 -7.30 1.70 17.71
C LEU A 35 -7.63 2.09 16.28
N ILE A 36 -7.88 3.38 16.01
CA ILE A 36 -8.16 3.89 14.66
C ILE A 36 -6.95 3.66 13.76
N ALA A 37 -5.75 4.02 14.21
CA ALA A 37 -4.51 3.78 13.46
C ALA A 37 -4.29 2.29 13.16
N TYR A 38 -4.53 1.41 14.14
CA TYR A 38 -4.42 -0.03 13.96
C TYR A 38 -5.44 -0.58 12.94
N ILE A 39 -6.69 -0.14 13.03
CA ILE A 39 -7.75 -0.55 12.09
C ILE A 39 -7.41 -0.08 10.67
N TRP A 40 -6.92 1.15 10.53
CA TRP A 40 -6.48 1.69 9.24
C TRP A 40 -5.33 0.86 8.67
N ALA A 41 -4.21 0.74 9.39
CA ALA A 41 -3.03 0.01 8.91
C ALA A 41 -3.35 -1.46 8.56
N ARG A 42 -4.16 -2.14 9.38
CA ARG A 42 -4.58 -3.53 9.13
C ARG A 42 -5.52 -3.64 7.93
N SER A 43 -6.37 -2.65 7.71
CA SER A 43 -7.26 -2.61 6.53
C SER A 43 -6.46 -2.38 5.26
N LEU A 44 -5.49 -1.46 5.29
CA LEU A 44 -4.61 -1.17 4.17
C LEU A 44 -3.77 -2.39 3.79
N ALA A 45 -3.11 -3.01 4.77
CA ALA A 45 -2.27 -4.19 4.55
C ALA A 45 -3.02 -5.39 3.94
N LYS A 46 -4.32 -5.52 4.19
CA LYS A 46 -5.16 -6.58 3.61
C LYS A 46 -5.75 -6.21 2.24
N GLY A 47 -5.98 -4.93 1.99
CA GLY A 47 -6.64 -4.44 0.77
C GLY A 47 -5.67 -4.12 -0.36
N LEU A 48 -4.38 -3.93 -0.06
CA LEU A 48 -3.37 -3.61 -1.06
C LEU A 48 -2.96 -4.87 -1.83
N HIS A 49 -3.22 -4.86 -3.14
CA HIS A 49 -2.80 -5.91 -4.05
C HIS A 49 -1.97 -5.28 -5.16
N ALA A 50 -0.85 -5.91 -5.48
CA ALA A 50 -0.04 -5.51 -6.62
C ALA A 50 0.12 -6.68 -7.58
N SER A 51 0.14 -6.35 -8.87
CA SER A 51 0.35 -7.30 -9.96
C SER A 51 1.42 -6.74 -10.90
N ARG A 52 2.24 -7.65 -11.41
CA ARG A 52 3.29 -7.36 -12.39
C ARG A 52 3.12 -8.32 -13.56
N GLN A 53 2.95 -7.77 -14.76
CA GLN A 53 2.80 -8.54 -15.99
C GLN A 53 3.92 -8.20 -16.96
N LEU A 54 4.69 -9.23 -17.35
CA LEU A 54 5.61 -9.13 -18.48
C LEU A 54 4.82 -9.25 -19.77
N ARG A 55 5.03 -8.31 -20.68
CA ARG A 55 4.35 -8.34 -21.98
C ARG A 55 5.06 -9.23 -23.00
N PHE A 56 6.38 -9.40 -22.87
CA PHE A 56 7.20 -10.20 -23.77
C PHE A 56 8.21 -11.04 -22.99
N GLY A 57 8.16 -12.38 -23.14
CA GLY A 57 9.03 -13.31 -22.40
C GLY A 57 10.44 -13.47 -22.98
N TRP A 58 10.67 -13.06 -24.23
CA TRP A 58 11.96 -13.13 -24.91
C TRP A 58 12.23 -11.79 -25.61
N VAL A 59 13.37 -11.17 -25.32
CA VAL A 59 13.75 -9.84 -25.82
C VAL A 59 15.18 -9.92 -26.36
N ALA A 60 15.42 -9.44 -27.57
CA ALA A 60 16.76 -9.40 -28.14
C ALA A 60 17.52 -8.13 -27.71
N VAL A 61 18.82 -8.10 -27.94
CA VAL A 61 19.61 -6.86 -27.74
C VAL A 61 19.11 -5.80 -28.71
N GLY A 62 18.83 -4.60 -28.19
CA GLY A 62 18.23 -3.50 -28.96
C GLY A 62 16.70 -3.48 -28.94
N ASP A 63 16.04 -4.55 -28.50
CA ASP A 63 14.59 -4.55 -28.30
C ASP A 63 14.21 -3.84 -26.98
N ARG A 64 12.93 -3.47 -26.90
CA ARG A 64 12.33 -2.86 -25.71
C ARG A 64 11.69 -3.92 -24.83
N LEU A 65 12.17 -4.00 -23.59
CA LEU A 65 11.47 -4.67 -22.50
C LEU A 65 10.34 -3.74 -22.03
N GLU A 66 9.10 -4.23 -22.03
CA GLU A 66 7.93 -3.51 -21.49
C GLU A 66 7.26 -4.36 -20.40
N GLU A 67 7.14 -3.77 -19.21
CA GLU A 67 6.44 -4.36 -18.06
C GLU A 67 5.28 -3.47 -17.65
N GLN A 68 4.15 -4.11 -17.33
CA GLN A 68 2.97 -3.44 -16.81
C GLN A 68 2.86 -3.72 -15.31
N PHE A 69 2.82 -2.64 -14.54
CA PHE A 69 2.59 -2.68 -13.10
C PHE A 69 1.18 -2.18 -12.81
N GLU A 70 0.53 -2.87 -11.88
CA GLU A 70 -0.81 -2.54 -11.41
C GLU A 70 -0.83 -2.64 -9.90
N ILE A 71 -1.22 -1.56 -9.23
CA ILE A 71 -1.51 -1.54 -7.80
C ILE A 71 -3.00 -1.26 -7.64
N SER A 72 -3.70 -2.16 -6.94
CA SER A 72 -5.08 -1.97 -6.57
C SER A 72 -5.21 -1.85 -5.07
N ASN A 73 -5.90 -0.81 -4.62
CA ASN A 73 -6.27 -0.65 -3.22
C ASN A 73 -7.76 -0.96 -3.08
N GLN A 74 -8.09 -2.13 -2.54
CA GLN A 74 -9.49 -2.54 -2.30
C GLN A 74 -9.99 -2.11 -0.91
N SER A 75 -9.16 -1.41 -0.12
CA SER A 75 -9.54 -0.94 1.21
C SER A 75 -10.34 0.37 1.15
N THR A 76 -11.05 0.65 2.25
CA THR A 76 -11.81 1.89 2.45
C THR A 76 -10.91 3.09 2.76
N TRP A 77 -9.62 2.86 3.00
CA TRP A 77 -8.68 3.92 3.34
C TRP A 77 -7.68 4.16 2.21
N PRO A 78 -7.29 5.41 1.94
CA PRO A 78 -6.30 5.70 0.90
C PRO A 78 -4.90 5.21 1.34
N ALA A 79 -4.15 4.65 0.40
CA ALA A 79 -2.74 4.30 0.58
C ALA A 79 -1.89 5.47 0.12
N SER A 80 -1.50 6.35 1.05
CA SER A 80 -0.77 7.58 0.74
C SER A 80 0.65 7.31 0.23
N TRP A 81 1.29 6.25 0.74
CA TRP A 81 2.64 5.87 0.36
C TRP A 81 2.72 4.37 0.11
N VAL A 82 2.92 4.00 -1.16
CA VAL A 82 3.23 2.64 -1.59
C VAL A 82 4.50 2.68 -2.41
N GLU A 83 5.54 2.05 -1.89
CA GLU A 83 6.81 1.87 -2.56
C GLU A 83 6.85 0.49 -3.20
N VAL A 84 7.13 0.45 -4.51
CA VAL A 84 7.49 -0.76 -5.22
C VAL A 84 9.00 -0.90 -5.16
N VAL A 85 9.47 -2.00 -4.58
CA VAL A 85 10.89 -2.35 -4.50
C VAL A 85 11.14 -3.53 -5.43
N ASP A 86 12.05 -3.36 -6.37
CA ASP A 86 12.43 -4.35 -7.36
C ASP A 86 13.95 -4.61 -7.33
N GLN A 87 14.32 -5.88 -7.33
CA GLN A 87 15.71 -6.35 -7.28
C GLN A 87 16.18 -6.97 -8.61
N SER A 88 15.64 -6.49 -9.74
CA SER A 88 16.06 -6.96 -11.07
C SER A 88 17.52 -6.57 -11.36
N ASN A 89 18.25 -7.43 -12.07
CA ASN A 89 19.66 -7.20 -12.41
C ASN A 89 19.88 -6.67 -13.83
N VAL A 90 18.85 -6.11 -14.47
CA VAL A 90 18.89 -5.62 -15.86
C VAL A 90 19.62 -4.27 -15.94
N PRO A 91 20.68 -4.12 -16.74
CA PRO A 91 21.41 -2.87 -16.89
C PRO A 91 20.52 -1.73 -17.40
N GLY A 92 20.54 -0.59 -16.69
CA GLY A 92 19.74 0.58 -17.06
C GLY A 92 18.24 0.45 -16.78
N TYR A 93 17.82 -0.61 -16.07
CA TYR A 93 16.44 -0.81 -15.65
C TYR A 93 16.30 -0.60 -14.14
N GLN A 94 15.40 0.30 -13.73
CA GLN A 94 15.00 0.47 -12.34
C GLN A 94 13.48 0.60 -12.27
N ALA A 95 12.84 -0.33 -11.58
CA ALA A 95 11.39 -0.31 -11.34
C ALA A 95 11.01 0.25 -9.96
N ASN A 96 12.00 0.70 -9.17
CA ASN A 96 11.77 1.27 -7.85
C ASN A 96 11.00 2.58 -7.98
N ILE A 97 9.80 2.62 -7.41
CA ILE A 97 8.93 3.79 -7.55
C ILE A 97 7.95 3.91 -6.40
N VAL A 98 7.65 5.15 -6.03
CA VAL A 98 6.65 5.47 -5.01
C VAL A 98 5.37 5.97 -5.70
N ARG A 99 4.23 5.47 -5.21
CA ARG A 99 2.89 5.81 -5.67
C ARG A 99 1.95 6.01 -4.49
N SER A 100 0.95 6.85 -4.70
CA SER A 100 -0.19 7.01 -3.81
C SER A 100 -1.42 6.44 -4.51
N VAL A 101 -2.18 5.58 -3.84
CA VAL A 101 -3.39 4.96 -4.41
C VAL A 101 -4.59 5.31 -3.54
N GLY A 102 -5.58 5.96 -4.15
CA GLY A 102 -6.81 6.35 -3.46
C GLY A 102 -7.61 5.14 -2.93
N GLN A 103 -8.64 5.43 -2.14
CA GLN A 103 -9.58 4.44 -1.66
C GLN A 103 -10.29 3.73 -2.84
N MET A 104 -10.33 2.40 -2.85
CA MET A 104 -11.02 1.62 -3.90
C MET A 104 -10.56 2.00 -5.32
N GLN A 105 -9.29 2.41 -5.47
CA GLN A 105 -8.71 2.81 -6.74
C GLN A 105 -7.67 1.81 -7.23
N VAL A 106 -7.43 1.86 -8.53
CA VAL A 106 -6.38 1.09 -9.20
C VAL A 106 -5.47 2.07 -9.93
N ASP A 107 -4.17 1.97 -9.67
CA ASP A 107 -3.13 2.72 -10.38
C ASP A 107 -2.34 1.75 -11.28
N GLN A 108 -2.22 2.11 -12.56
CA GLN A 108 -1.57 1.28 -13.57
C GLN A 108 -0.55 2.11 -14.35
N TRP A 109 0.67 1.60 -14.47
CA TRP A 109 1.69 2.22 -15.28
C TRP A 109 2.55 1.19 -16.00
N ARG A 110 3.31 1.66 -16.99
CA ARG A 110 4.21 0.84 -17.79
C ARG A 110 5.62 1.31 -17.59
N GLN A 111 6.52 0.38 -17.29
CA GLN A 111 7.96 0.64 -17.23
C GLN A 111 8.62 0.03 -18.46
N ARG A 112 9.57 0.76 -19.04
CA ARG A 112 10.25 0.37 -20.27
C ARG A 112 11.77 0.48 -20.09
N ALA A 113 12.49 -0.50 -20.62
CA ALA A 113 13.94 -0.42 -20.77
C ALA A 113 14.37 -0.94 -22.14
N ILE A 114 15.55 -0.50 -22.58
CA ILE A 114 16.21 -1.01 -23.78
C ILE A 114 17.24 -2.04 -23.34
N CYS A 115 17.19 -3.23 -23.92
CA CYS A 115 18.18 -4.27 -23.63
C CYS A 115 19.52 -3.90 -24.29
N GLN A 116 20.47 -3.42 -23.50
CA GLN A 116 21.75 -2.89 -24.01
C GLN A 116 22.79 -3.99 -24.31
N GLN A 117 22.71 -5.12 -23.61
CA GLN A 117 23.73 -6.16 -23.66
C GLN A 117 23.11 -7.54 -23.77
N ARG A 118 23.79 -8.46 -24.45
CA ARG A 118 23.39 -9.87 -24.51
C ARG A 118 23.80 -10.55 -23.21
N GLY A 119 22.88 -11.24 -22.56
CA GLY A 119 23.15 -11.95 -21.32
C GLY A 119 21.92 -12.63 -20.74
N GLN A 120 22.10 -13.30 -19.61
CA GLN A 120 21.00 -13.80 -18.79
C GLN A 120 20.75 -12.79 -17.67
N PHE A 121 19.56 -12.20 -17.68
CA PHE A 121 19.10 -11.29 -16.64
C PHE A 121 17.85 -11.88 -15.99
N HIS A 122 17.68 -11.64 -14.70
CA HIS A 122 16.49 -12.01 -13.95
C HIS A 122 15.69 -10.76 -13.59
N LEU A 123 14.38 -10.91 -13.63
CA LEU A 123 13.42 -9.89 -13.20
C LEU A 123 12.93 -10.28 -11.80
N GLY A 124 13.02 -9.34 -10.85
CA GLY A 124 12.68 -9.57 -9.45
C GLY A 124 13.79 -10.23 -8.61
N PRO A 125 13.51 -10.60 -7.34
CA PRO A 125 12.22 -10.51 -6.66
C PRO A 125 11.75 -9.06 -6.48
N TRP A 126 10.44 -8.88 -6.42
CA TRP A 126 9.82 -7.57 -6.20
C TRP A 126 8.85 -7.65 -5.03
N ALA A 127 8.70 -6.53 -4.32
CA ALA A 127 7.82 -6.41 -3.18
C ALA A 127 7.20 -5.02 -3.15
N ILE A 128 6.02 -4.91 -2.54
CA ILE A 128 5.41 -3.63 -2.21
C ILE A 128 5.59 -3.36 -0.73
N ARG A 129 5.90 -2.12 -0.40
CA ARG A 129 6.00 -1.61 0.97
C ARG A 129 5.06 -0.43 1.09
N SER A 130 4.08 -0.52 1.98
CA SER A 130 3.28 0.63 2.37
C SER A 130 3.82 1.21 3.67
N SER A 131 3.88 2.54 3.75
CA SER A 131 4.13 3.25 5.01
C SER A 131 2.87 4.05 5.34
N ASP A 132 2.35 3.88 6.55
CA ASP A 132 1.14 4.53 7.06
C ASP A 132 1.39 4.95 8.52
#